data_AF-A0A0E3YW48-F1
#
_entry.id   AF-A0A0E3YW48-F1
#
_cell.length_a   1.000
_cell.length_b   1.000
_cell.length_c   1.000
_cell.angle_alpha   90.00
_cell.angle_beta   90.00
_cell.angle_gamma   90.00
#
_symmetry.space_group_name_H-M   'P 1'
#
loop_
_entity.id
_entity.type
_entity.pdbx_description
1 polymer ?
#
loop_
_entity_poly.entity_id
_entity_poly.type
_entity_poly.pdbx_seq_one_letter_code
_entity_poly.pdbx_strand_id
1 'polypeptide(L)'
;MTYADRQAERDSAYSTAYRDWVASLPPAERAELAAGGLSEPDATRHTCTRQHDDATLDRTAAPEPTPDDVAELADEPAPVSPATPTDTTTAADVLASFCARIRSHPNPLLAFDAACFASGLMDVEGLSETALAKRHRVTRAAFSKLVVAWSETFGLPPSRGMRSKRARHAYRQARLTSLAQHHDQAQT
;
A
#
# COMPACT_ATOMS: atom_id res chain seq x y z
N MET A 1 -28.56 -7.29 1.04
CA MET A 1 -27.72 -6.59 0.05
C MET A 1 -26.28 -7.03 0.25
N THR A 2 -25.77 -7.85 -0.65
CA THR A 2 -24.41 -8.40 -0.63
C THR A 2 -23.42 -7.40 -1.23
N TYR A 3 -22.12 -7.70 -1.15
CA TYR A 3 -21.11 -6.92 -1.88
C TYR A 3 -21.32 -7.01 -3.40
N ALA A 4 -21.70 -8.19 -3.90
CA ALA A 4 -22.00 -8.40 -5.32
C ALA A 4 -23.16 -7.50 -5.78
N ASP A 5 -24.20 -7.35 -4.95
CA ASP A 5 -25.35 -6.48 -5.28
C ASP A 5 -24.91 -5.01 -5.39
N ARG A 6 -24.07 -4.52 -4.47
CA ARG A 6 -23.53 -3.14 -4.50
C ARG A 6 -22.57 -2.91 -5.67
N GLN A 7 -21.82 -3.94 -6.07
CA GLN A 7 -20.91 -3.84 -7.21
C GLN A 7 -21.69 -3.80 -8.52
N ALA A 8 -22.70 -4.65 -8.68
CA ALA A 8 -23.58 -4.65 -9.84
C ALA A 8 -24.33 -3.31 -10.00
N GLU A 9 -24.74 -2.69 -8.90
CA GLU A 9 -25.35 -1.36 -8.91
C GLU A 9 -24.36 -0.28 -9.40
N ARG A 10 -23.09 -0.34 -8.96
CA ARG A 10 -22.05 0.60 -9.41
C ARG A 10 -21.66 0.40 -10.87
N ASP A 11 -21.55 -0.84 -11.32
CA ASP A 11 -21.20 -1.19 -12.70
C ASP A 11 -22.32 -0.77 -13.66
N SER A 12 -23.59 -0.92 -13.25
CA SER A 12 -24.73 -0.45 -14.04
C SER A 12 -24.78 1.08 -14.12
N ALA A 13 -24.50 1.79 -13.02
CA ALA A 13 -24.39 3.26 -13.02
C ALA A 13 -23.24 3.75 -13.91
N TYR A 14 -22.06 3.12 -13.82
CA TYR A 14 -20.89 3.44 -14.65
C TYR A 14 -21.17 3.21 -16.14
N SER A 15 -21.69 2.04 -16.51
CA SER A 15 -21.95 1.71 -17.91
C SER A 15 -22.98 2.65 -18.55
N THR A 16 -23.96 3.11 -17.79
CA THR A 16 -24.95 4.10 -18.25
C THR A 16 -24.29 5.45 -18.47
N ALA A 17 -23.58 5.97 -17.46
CA ALA A 17 -22.89 7.26 -17.55
C ALA A 17 -21.85 7.29 -18.68
N TYR A 18 -21.15 6.18 -18.92
CA TYR A 18 -20.18 6.04 -20.00
C TYR A 18 -20.84 6.15 -21.38
N ARG A 19 -21.97 5.43 -21.59
CA ARG A 19 -22.70 5.51 -22.87
C ARG A 19 -23.25 6.91 -23.12
N ASP A 20 -23.77 7.55 -22.09
CA ASP A 20 -24.28 8.92 -22.19
C ASP A 20 -23.16 9.92 -22.53
N TRP A 21 -21.99 9.74 -21.90
CA TRP A 21 -20.80 10.53 -22.22
C TRP A 21 -20.33 10.32 -23.66
N VAL A 22 -20.20 9.08 -24.13
CA VAL A 22 -19.84 8.78 -25.52
C VAL A 22 -20.86 9.36 -26.51
N ALA A 23 -22.15 9.32 -26.18
CA ALA A 23 -23.21 9.92 -27.00
C ALA A 23 -23.14 11.45 -27.05
N SER A 24 -22.63 12.09 -26.00
CA SER A 24 -22.47 13.55 -25.92
C SER A 24 -21.29 14.09 -26.74
N LEU A 25 -20.35 13.22 -27.15
CA LEU A 25 -19.15 13.63 -27.86
C LEU A 25 -19.41 13.90 -29.36
N PRO A 26 -18.67 14.83 -29.98
CA PRO A 26 -18.67 15.04 -31.42
C PRO A 26 -18.37 13.74 -32.19
N PRO A 27 -18.90 13.60 -33.43
CA PRO A 27 -18.68 12.38 -34.23
C PRO A 27 -17.20 12.12 -34.55
N ALA A 28 -16.35 13.15 -34.59
CA ALA A 28 -14.91 13.00 -34.76
C ALA A 28 -14.24 12.34 -33.54
N GLU A 29 -14.51 12.84 -32.34
CA GLU A 29 -13.97 12.30 -31.08
C GLU A 29 -14.48 10.88 -30.80
N ARG A 30 -15.73 10.58 -31.19
CA ARG A 30 -16.27 9.21 -31.15
C ARG A 30 -15.52 8.26 -32.08
N ALA A 31 -15.09 8.73 -33.25
CA ALA A 31 -14.33 7.91 -34.19
C ALA A 31 -12.92 7.64 -33.66
N GLU A 32 -12.30 8.61 -32.98
CA GLU A 32 -11.02 8.44 -32.30
C GLU A 32 -11.12 7.44 -31.14
N LEU A 33 -12.19 7.51 -30.33
CA LEU A 33 -12.45 6.53 -29.27
C LEU A 33 -12.67 5.12 -29.84
N ALA A 34 -13.40 5.00 -30.95
CA ALA A 34 -13.58 3.72 -31.63
C ALA A 34 -12.25 3.18 -32.19
N ALA A 35 -11.40 4.04 -32.77
CA ALA A 35 -10.07 3.67 -33.24
C ALA A 35 -9.16 3.20 -32.08
N GLY A 36 -9.32 3.77 -30.89
CA GLY A 36 -8.64 3.35 -29.66
C GLY A 36 -9.26 2.13 -28.97
N GLY A 37 -10.34 1.54 -29.48
CA GLY A 37 -11.03 0.42 -28.83
C GLY A 37 -11.78 0.78 -27.54
N LEU A 38 -12.02 2.08 -27.31
CA LEU A 38 -12.68 2.63 -26.12
C LEU A 38 -14.16 2.96 -26.39
N SER A 39 -14.77 2.37 -27.42
CA SER A 39 -16.18 2.61 -27.74
C SER A 39 -17.14 1.99 -26.72
N GLU A 40 -16.69 1.02 -25.94
CA GLU A 40 -17.50 0.29 -24.97
C GLU A 40 -17.01 0.51 -23.52
N PRO A 41 -17.91 0.54 -22.53
CA PRO A 41 -17.53 0.65 -21.13
C PRO A 41 -16.83 -0.63 -20.65
N ASP A 42 -15.67 -0.51 -20.01
CA ASP A 42 -15.01 -1.65 -19.35
C ASP A 42 -15.64 -1.93 -17.98
N ALA A 43 -16.60 -2.85 -17.96
CA ALA A 43 -17.20 -3.41 -16.74
C ALA A 43 -16.67 -4.82 -16.43
N THR A 44 -15.73 -5.32 -17.23
CA THR A 44 -15.22 -6.70 -17.18
C THR A 44 -14.14 -6.87 -16.12
N ARG A 45 -13.40 -5.79 -15.81
CA ARG A 45 -12.40 -5.78 -14.74
C ARG A 45 -13.04 -5.67 -13.37
N HIS A 46 -13.45 -6.81 -12.85
CA HIS A 46 -13.64 -6.96 -11.42
C HIS A 46 -12.28 -6.73 -10.75
N THR A 47 -12.15 -5.67 -9.95
CA THR A 47 -11.06 -5.52 -8.98
C THR A 47 -11.27 -6.49 -7.82
N CYS A 48 -11.50 -7.76 -8.15
CA CYS A 48 -11.38 -8.88 -7.25
C CYS A 48 -9.95 -9.35 -7.41
N THR A 49 -9.11 -9.11 -6.41
CA THR A 49 -7.73 -9.61 -6.27
C THR A 49 -7.63 -11.15 -6.20
N ARG A 50 -8.63 -11.87 -6.74
CA ARG A 50 -8.78 -13.31 -6.66
C ARG A 50 -8.81 -14.01 -8.01
N GLN A 51 -8.87 -13.30 -9.13
CA GLN A 51 -8.85 -13.94 -10.44
C GLN A 51 -7.74 -13.35 -11.30
N HIS A 52 -6.78 -14.23 -11.59
CA HIS A 52 -5.61 -14.09 -12.44
C HIS A 52 -5.88 -13.29 -13.72
N ASP A 53 -5.04 -12.29 -13.98
CA ASP A 53 -4.48 -12.07 -15.32
C ASP A 53 -3.07 -12.66 -15.31
N ASP A 54 -2.98 -13.97 -15.55
CA ASP A 54 -1.75 -14.64 -16.01
C ASP A 54 -1.81 -14.74 -17.54
N ALA A 55 -2.16 -13.63 -18.18
CA ALA A 55 -2.08 -13.47 -19.62
C ALA A 55 -0.68 -12.94 -19.94
N THR A 56 0.27 -13.87 -20.03
CA THR A 56 1.48 -13.78 -20.87
C THR A 56 2.02 -12.37 -21.11
N LEU A 57 2.83 -11.88 -20.18
CA LEU A 57 3.87 -10.92 -20.53
C LEU A 57 4.87 -11.69 -21.41
N ASP A 58 4.69 -11.61 -22.73
CA ASP A 58 5.75 -11.96 -23.66
C ASP A 58 6.95 -11.06 -23.35
N ARG A 59 8.02 -11.70 -22.91
CA ARG A 59 9.26 -11.05 -22.51
C ARG A 59 9.90 -10.50 -23.78
N THR A 60 9.56 -9.27 -24.15
CA THR A 60 10.41 -8.50 -25.06
C THR A 60 11.76 -8.34 -24.37
N ALA A 61 12.74 -9.09 -24.86
CA ALA A 61 14.12 -9.03 -24.42
C ALA A 61 14.63 -7.60 -24.65
N ALA A 62 14.79 -6.84 -23.57
CA ALA A 62 15.64 -5.67 -23.59
C ALA A 62 17.10 -6.14 -23.76
N PRO A 63 17.89 -5.56 -24.67
CA PRO A 63 19.28 -5.95 -24.83
C PRO A 63 20.07 -5.58 -23.57
N GLU A 64 20.87 -6.52 -23.07
CA GLU A 64 21.73 -6.29 -21.91
C GLU A 64 22.78 -5.20 -22.22
N PRO A 65 23.03 -4.24 -21.32
CA PRO A 65 24.13 -3.30 -21.48
C PRO A 65 25.47 -4.04 -21.29
N THR A 66 26.34 -3.94 -22.28
CA THR A 66 27.71 -4.46 -22.24
C THR A 66 28.60 -3.68 -21.26
N PRO A 67 29.69 -4.28 -20.72
CA PRO A 67 30.45 -3.72 -19.59
C PRO A 67 31.35 -2.53 -19.92
N ASP A 68 31.32 -1.99 -21.15
CA ASP A 68 32.30 -1.01 -21.64
C ASP A 68 31.87 0.46 -21.54
N ASP A 69 30.66 0.77 -21.06
CA ASP A 69 30.13 2.15 -21.06
C ASP A 69 30.39 2.96 -19.76
N VAL A 70 31.21 2.48 -18.81
CA VAL A 70 31.41 3.15 -17.50
C VAL A 70 32.83 3.63 -17.20
N ALA A 71 33.70 3.71 -18.21
CA ALA A 71 35.12 3.98 -17.96
C ALA A 71 35.67 5.21 -18.71
N GLU A 72 35.06 6.40 -18.58
CA GLU A 72 35.86 7.63 -18.75
C GLU A 72 35.16 8.87 -18.17
N LEU A 73 35.60 9.29 -16.97
CA LEU A 73 36.13 10.64 -16.71
C LEU A 73 36.27 10.81 -15.19
N ALA A 74 37.50 10.56 -14.74
CA ALA A 74 37.97 10.86 -13.40
C ALA A 74 37.98 12.37 -13.16
N ASP A 75 37.50 12.77 -11.98
CA ASP A 75 37.66 14.11 -11.42
C ASP A 75 38.73 14.05 -10.31
N GLU A 76 39.62 15.04 -10.29
CA GLU A 76 40.43 15.44 -9.13
C GLU A 76 40.53 16.97 -9.23
N PRO A 77 40.31 17.73 -8.13
CA PRO A 77 41.28 17.74 -7.03
C PRO A 77 40.74 17.92 -5.58
N ALA A 78 41.44 17.32 -4.61
CA ALA A 78 41.87 17.75 -3.24
C ALA A 78 41.12 18.87 -2.43
N PRO A 79 41.31 19.03 -1.09
CA PRO A 79 41.67 18.11 -0.01
C PRO A 79 40.74 18.17 1.25
N VAL A 80 40.84 17.13 2.09
CA VAL A 80 40.40 16.93 3.50
C VAL A 80 39.59 18.04 4.24
N SER A 81 38.39 17.66 4.67
CA SER A 81 37.75 18.10 5.93
C SER A 81 37.06 16.90 6.60
N PRO A 82 37.08 16.79 7.95
CA PRO A 82 36.68 15.59 8.64
C PRO A 82 35.16 15.42 8.56
N ALA A 83 34.73 14.46 7.75
CA ALA A 83 33.33 14.07 7.69
C ALA A 83 32.88 13.56 9.07
N THR A 84 31.96 14.29 9.68
CA THR A 84 31.02 13.72 10.65
C THR A 84 30.39 12.46 10.05
N PRO A 85 30.11 11.41 10.84
CA PRO A 85 29.49 10.19 10.35
C PRO A 85 28.06 10.51 9.91
N THR A 86 27.88 10.78 8.62
CA THR A 86 26.57 10.74 7.98
C THR A 86 26.20 9.27 7.88
N ASP A 87 25.20 8.85 8.66
CA ASP A 87 24.49 7.59 8.48
C ASP A 87 23.81 7.61 7.10
N THR A 88 24.57 7.32 6.04
CA THR A 88 24.07 7.17 4.69
C THR A 88 23.40 5.80 4.59
N THR A 89 22.22 5.67 5.20
CA THR A 89 21.36 4.50 4.96
C THR A 89 20.95 4.55 3.50
N THR A 90 21.51 3.65 2.69
CA THR A 90 21.20 3.57 1.27
C THR A 90 19.85 2.91 1.04
N ALA A 91 19.26 3.09 -0.15
CA ALA A 91 18.04 2.38 -0.52
C ALA A 91 18.21 0.85 -0.44
N ALA A 92 19.42 0.35 -0.73
CA ALA A 92 19.77 -1.06 -0.59
C ALA A 92 19.73 -1.52 0.87
N ASP A 93 20.20 -0.70 1.81
CA ASP A 93 20.16 -1.02 3.25
C ASP A 93 18.73 -1.07 3.78
N VAL A 94 17.87 -0.14 3.34
CA VAL A 94 16.43 -0.14 3.68
C VAL A 94 15.76 -1.41 3.17
N LEU A 95 16.01 -1.79 1.91
CA LEU A 95 15.45 -2.98 1.30
C LEU A 95 15.97 -4.26 1.98
N ALA A 96 17.26 -4.32 2.30
CA ALA A 96 17.87 -5.44 3.02
C ALA A 96 17.25 -5.60 4.42
N SER A 97 17.07 -4.49 5.16
CA SER A 97 16.41 -4.47 6.46
C SER A 97 14.96 -4.96 6.38
N PHE A 98 14.20 -4.51 5.37
CA PHE A 98 12.85 -4.97 5.10
C PHE A 98 12.79 -6.50 4.85
N CYS A 99 13.61 -6.99 3.92
CA CYS A 99 13.68 -8.41 3.56
C CYS A 99 14.10 -9.29 4.75
N ALA A 100 15.09 -8.86 5.52
CA ALA A 100 15.56 -9.58 6.70
C ALA A 100 14.45 -9.74 7.74
N ARG A 101 13.69 -8.66 8.01
CA ARG A 101 12.59 -8.69 8.98
C ARG A 101 11.45 -9.62 8.54
N ILE A 102 11.07 -9.59 7.26
CA ILE A 102 10.05 -10.51 6.73
C ILE A 102 10.52 -11.96 6.85
N ARG A 103 11.74 -12.25 6.40
CA ARG A 103 12.30 -13.61 6.41
C ARG A 103 12.44 -14.18 7.83
N SER A 104 12.75 -13.33 8.80
CA SER A 104 12.89 -13.73 10.21
C SER A 104 11.56 -13.96 10.93
N HIS A 105 10.45 -13.50 10.35
CA HIS A 105 9.14 -13.57 11.02
C HIS A 105 8.55 -14.98 10.88
N PRO A 106 7.93 -15.56 11.93
CA PRO A 106 7.33 -16.89 11.87
C PRO A 106 6.18 -17.00 10.87
N ASN A 107 5.55 -15.86 10.53
CA ASN A 107 4.56 -15.74 9.46
C ASN A 107 4.97 -14.60 8.52
N PRO A 108 5.74 -14.87 7.45
CA PRO A 108 6.27 -13.83 6.57
C PRO A 108 5.17 -13.10 5.80
N LEU A 109 4.11 -13.80 5.38
CA LEU A 109 2.96 -13.16 4.70
C LEU A 109 2.19 -12.20 5.59
N LEU A 110 2.04 -12.52 6.88
CA LEU A 110 1.43 -11.60 7.86
C LEU A 110 2.29 -10.35 8.04
N ALA A 111 3.61 -10.54 8.15
CA ALA A 111 4.55 -9.43 8.30
C ALA A 111 4.56 -8.52 7.05
N PHE A 112 4.53 -9.13 5.86
CA PHE A 112 4.43 -8.41 4.59
C PHE A 112 3.13 -7.61 4.49
N ASP A 113 1.97 -8.23 4.74
CA ASP A 113 0.68 -7.55 4.71
C ASP A 113 0.61 -6.40 5.72
N ALA A 114 1.21 -6.57 6.90
CA ALA A 114 1.32 -5.49 7.89
C ALA A 114 2.22 -4.34 7.41
N ALA A 115 3.32 -4.64 6.70
CA ALA A 115 4.18 -3.62 6.11
C ALA A 115 3.48 -2.87 4.97
N CYS A 116 2.74 -3.58 4.11
CA CYS A 116 1.92 -2.98 3.05
C CYS A 116 0.78 -2.11 3.62
N PHE A 117 0.19 -2.51 4.75
CA PHE A 117 -0.79 -1.67 5.44
C PHE A 117 -0.13 -0.42 6.07
N ALA A 118 1.07 -0.56 6.62
CA ALA A 118 1.84 0.54 7.18
C ALA A 118 2.29 1.56 6.12
N SER A 119 2.58 1.13 4.89
CA SER A 119 2.94 2.00 3.77
C SER A 119 1.74 2.68 3.10
N GLY A 120 0.51 2.25 3.42
CA GLY A 120 -0.72 2.76 2.80
C GLY A 120 -1.11 2.06 1.50
N LEU A 121 -0.38 1.02 1.05
CA LEU A 121 -0.73 0.26 -0.14
C LEU A 121 -2.12 -0.39 -0.02
N MET A 122 -2.43 -0.92 1.16
CA MET A 122 -3.72 -1.58 1.43
C MET A 122 -4.91 -0.60 1.44
N ASP A 123 -4.67 0.71 1.62
CA ASP A 123 -5.72 1.72 1.51
C ASP A 123 -6.18 1.88 0.04
N VAL A 124 -5.28 1.66 -0.92
CA VAL A 124 -5.59 1.67 -2.37
C VAL A 124 -6.42 0.45 -2.76
N GLU A 125 -6.12 -0.70 -2.17
CA GLU A 125 -6.88 -1.95 -2.38
C GLU A 125 -8.21 -1.99 -1.62
N GLY A 126 -8.50 -1.00 -0.77
CA GLY A 126 -9.72 -0.94 0.04
C GLY A 126 -9.80 -2.01 1.13
N LEU A 127 -8.67 -2.61 1.52
CA LEU A 127 -8.62 -3.66 2.52
C LEU A 127 -8.52 -3.07 3.94
N SER A 128 -9.49 -3.42 4.77
CA SER A 128 -9.49 -3.00 6.17
C SER A 128 -8.58 -3.86 7.05
N GLU A 129 -8.05 -3.24 8.11
CA GLU A 129 -7.23 -3.90 9.15
C GLU A 129 -7.94 -5.15 9.74
N THR A 130 -9.26 -5.09 9.91
CA THR A 130 -10.06 -6.22 10.42
C THR A 130 -10.15 -7.37 9.43
N ALA A 131 -10.25 -7.07 8.13
CA ALA A 131 -10.26 -8.09 7.09
C ALA A 131 -8.91 -8.82 7.00
N LEU A 132 -7.81 -8.07 7.05
CA LEU A 132 -6.44 -8.60 7.05
C LEU A 132 -6.16 -9.44 8.32
N ALA A 133 -6.55 -8.96 9.49
CA ALA A 133 -6.40 -9.72 10.74
C ALA A 133 -7.17 -11.06 10.69
N LYS A 134 -8.40 -11.05 10.16
CA LYS A 134 -9.22 -12.26 9.98
C LYS A 134 -8.58 -13.25 9.00
N ARG A 135 -8.01 -12.75 7.90
CA ARG A 135 -7.29 -13.57 6.90
C ARG A 135 -6.13 -14.34 7.52
N HIS A 136 -5.37 -13.67 8.38
CA HIS A 136 -4.21 -14.26 9.06
C HIS A 136 -4.54 -14.95 10.40
N ARG A 137 -5.83 -15.04 10.77
CA ARG A 137 -6.30 -15.64 12.04
C ARG A 137 -5.65 -15.02 13.28
N VAL A 138 -5.35 -13.73 13.23
CA VAL A 138 -4.85 -12.96 14.38
C VAL A 138 -5.91 -11.99 14.88
N THR A 139 -5.79 -11.56 16.13
CA THR A 139 -6.65 -10.48 16.62
C THR A 139 -6.31 -9.18 15.90
N ARG A 140 -7.31 -8.32 15.70
CA ARG A 140 -7.10 -6.98 15.13
C ARG A 140 -6.02 -6.21 15.90
N ALA A 141 -6.02 -6.31 17.23
CA ALA A 141 -5.03 -5.63 18.08
C ALA A 141 -3.61 -6.17 17.86
N ALA A 142 -3.43 -7.48 17.64
CA ALA A 142 -2.13 -8.06 17.31
C ALA A 142 -1.64 -7.59 15.94
N PHE A 143 -2.51 -7.56 14.93
CA PHE A 143 -2.19 -7.02 13.62
C PHE A 143 -1.80 -5.54 13.72
N SER A 144 -2.58 -4.73 14.44
CA SER A 144 -2.31 -3.31 14.68
C SER A 144 -0.92 -3.06 15.29
N LYS A 145 -0.49 -3.90 16.23
CA LYS A 145 0.86 -3.81 16.83
C LYS A 145 1.96 -4.05 15.80
N LEU A 146 1.78 -5.02 14.90
CA LEU A 146 2.74 -5.27 13.82
C LEU A 146 2.84 -4.08 12.88
N VAL A 147 1.70 -3.52 12.46
CA VAL A 147 1.65 -2.33 11.60
C VAL A 147 2.39 -1.16 12.26
N VAL A 148 2.13 -0.90 13.55
CA VAL A 148 2.81 0.16 14.29
C VAL A 148 4.32 -0.05 14.33
N ALA A 149 4.77 -1.29 14.57
CA ALA A 149 6.19 -1.62 14.59
C ALA A 149 6.85 -1.38 13.21
N TRP A 150 6.17 -1.70 12.11
CA TRP A 150 6.64 -1.39 10.76
C TRP A 150 6.71 0.12 10.51
N SER A 151 5.65 0.87 10.84
CA SER A 151 5.67 2.33 10.69
C SER A 151 6.79 2.99 11.50
N GLU A 152 7.07 2.51 12.72
CA GLU A 152 8.14 3.04 13.56
C GLU A 152 9.53 2.68 13.03
N THR A 153 9.71 1.45 12.52
CA THR A 153 11.00 0.99 11.97
C THR A 153 11.41 1.80 10.75
N PHE A 154 10.47 2.09 9.86
CA PHE A 154 10.74 2.77 8.58
C PHE A 154 10.39 4.26 8.59
N GLY A 155 10.06 4.82 9.76
CA GLY A 155 9.71 6.24 9.89
C GLY A 155 8.47 6.67 9.10
N LEU A 156 7.56 5.74 8.80
CA LEU A 156 6.40 5.98 7.95
C LEU A 156 5.33 6.81 8.69
N PRO A 157 4.64 7.73 7.99
CA PRO A 157 3.46 8.39 8.54
C PRO A 157 2.36 7.34 8.82
N PRO A 158 1.47 7.59 9.79
CA PRO A 158 0.33 6.71 10.03
C PRO A 158 -0.56 6.66 8.77
N SER A 159 -0.88 5.46 8.29
CA SER A 159 -1.79 5.27 7.16
C SER A 159 -3.23 5.72 7.49
N ARG A 160 -4.11 5.84 6.49
CA ARG A 160 -5.46 6.39 6.67
C ARG A 160 -6.30 5.55 7.63
N GLY A 161 -6.08 4.23 7.64
CA GLY A 161 -6.68 3.31 8.60
C GLY A 161 -6.12 3.40 10.02
N MET A 162 -4.99 4.09 10.23
CA MET A 162 -4.33 4.22 11.52
C MET A 162 -4.65 5.54 12.21
N ARG A 163 -4.76 5.48 13.54
CA ARG A 163 -4.83 6.69 14.37
C ARG A 163 -3.44 7.32 14.51
N SER A 164 -3.38 8.64 14.46
CA SER A 164 -2.15 9.40 14.66
C SER A 164 -1.49 9.07 16.02
N LYS A 165 -0.16 9.25 16.11
CA LYS A 165 0.59 9.04 17.37
C LYS A 165 -0.03 9.83 18.54
N ARG A 166 -0.41 11.09 18.30
CA ARG A 166 -1.09 11.95 19.28
C ARG A 166 -2.44 11.39 19.73
N ALA A 167 -3.27 10.94 18.79
CA ALA A 167 -4.56 10.34 19.11
C ALA A 167 -4.38 9.05 19.93
N ARG A 168 -3.42 8.19 19.56
CA ARG A 168 -3.09 6.97 20.32
C ARG A 168 -2.68 7.28 21.76
N HIS A 169 -1.84 8.29 21.98
CA HIS A 169 -1.44 8.71 23.33
C HIS A 169 -2.64 9.21 24.15
N ALA A 170 -3.49 10.07 23.58
CA ALA A 170 -4.69 10.57 24.25
C ALA A 170 -5.64 9.43 24.67
N TYR A 171 -5.90 8.46 23.79
CA TYR A 171 -6.71 7.28 24.12
C TYR A 171 -6.09 6.41 25.21
N ARG A 172 -4.76 6.25 25.19
CA ARG A 172 -4.05 5.51 26.24
C ARG A 172 -4.23 6.19 27.60
N GLN A 173 -4.01 7.50 27.68
CA GLN A 173 -4.17 8.27 28.91
C GLN A 173 -5.61 8.20 29.43
N ALA A 174 -6.60 8.47 28.56
CA ALA A 174 -8.01 8.39 28.93
C ALA A 174 -8.39 7.00 29.48
N ARG A 175 -7.84 5.93 28.90
CA ARG A 175 -8.09 4.57 29.37
C ARG A 175 -7.42 4.25 30.71
N LEU A 176 -6.21 4.77 30.96
CA LEU A 176 -5.55 4.64 32.26
C LEU A 176 -6.35 5.37 33.35
N THR A 177 -6.80 6.59 33.06
CA THR A 177 -7.65 7.37 33.96
C THR A 177 -8.95 6.64 34.28
N SER A 178 -9.65 6.09 33.27
CA SER A 178 -10.89 5.34 33.51
C SER A 178 -10.65 4.08 34.37
N LEU A 179 -9.53 3.38 34.15
CA LEU A 179 -9.20 2.18 34.94
C LEU A 179 -8.87 2.53 36.40
N ALA A 180 -8.15 3.64 36.62
CA ALA A 180 -7.85 4.13 37.96
C ALA A 180 -9.14 4.52 38.71
N GLN A 181 -10.07 5.22 38.05
CA GLN A 181 -11.37 5.59 38.62
C GLN A 181 -12.22 4.37 39.00
N HIS A 182 -12.25 3.34 38.15
CA HIS A 182 -12.96 2.10 38.46
C HIS A 182 -12.33 1.32 39.62
N HIS A 183 -11.01 1.38 39.78
CA HIS A 183 -10.32 0.73 40.90
C HIS A 183 -10.65 1.41 42.24
N ASP A 184 -10.66 2.74 42.26
CA ASP A 184 -11.01 3.54 43.45
C ASP A 184 -12.46 3.29 43.89
N GLN A 185 -13.40 3.27 42.94
CA GLN A 185 -14.83 3.00 43.22
C GLN A 185 -15.11 1.58 43.72
N ALA A 186 -14.22 0.62 43.47
CA ALA A 186 -14.37 -0.76 43.95
C ALA A 186 -13.77 -0.99 45.35
N GLN A 187 -13.05 -0.01 45.89
CA GLN A 187 -12.41 -0.09 47.22
C GLN A 187 -13.17 0.68 48.31
N THR A 188 -14.04 1.62 47.93
CA THR A 188 -15.07 2.22 48.81
C THR A 188 -16.32 1.36 48.88
#